data_AF-A0A382UJZ3-F1
#
_entry.id   AF-A0A382UJZ3-F1
#
_cell.length_a   1.000
_cell.length_b   1.000
_cell.length_c   1.000
_cell.angle_alpha   90.00
_cell.angle_beta   90.00
_cell.angle_gamma   90.00
#
_symmetry.space_group_name_H-M   'P 1'
#
loop_
_entity.id
_entity.type
_entity.pdbx_description
1 polymer ?
#
loop_
_entity_poly.entity_id
_entity_poly.type
_entity_poly.pdbx_seq_one_letter_code
_entity_poly.pdbx_strand_id
1 'polypeptide(L)'
;MILAFFLVFVAFTLHPETAHHLEKNFRNNMIRSFEDSGMPTQFHDLELSLWPLLIKWPLMNIARNSAPQLPNSWLQIFQSIELSNCTLSISPGWFRLNAELQCKKIDVRHLPLRWLPVVSLNSALSTDFYFVRSDFRNLEGK
;
A
#
# COMPACT_ATOMS: atom_id res chain seq x y z
N MET A 1 12.44 27.62 -22.72
CA MET A 1 13.86 27.19 -22.77
C MET A 1 14.50 27.02 -21.40
N ILE A 2 14.28 27.94 -20.45
CA ILE A 2 14.87 27.88 -19.10
C ILE A 2 14.39 26.66 -18.29
N LEU A 3 13.09 26.31 -18.38
CA LEU A 3 12.55 25.14 -17.67
C LEU A 3 13.20 23.82 -18.14
N ALA A 4 13.36 23.64 -19.46
CA ALA A 4 14.04 22.47 -20.03
C ALA A 4 15.51 22.38 -19.58
N PHE A 5 16.17 23.53 -19.36
CA PHE A 5 17.55 23.60 -18.90
C PHE A 5 17.68 23.18 -17.42
N PHE A 6 16.78 23.62 -16.54
CA PHE A 6 16.75 23.17 -15.13
C PHE A 6 16.42 21.69 -15.00
N LEU A 7 15.51 21.20 -15.83
CA LEU A 7 15.15 19.78 -15.93
C LEU A 7 16.39 18.95 -16.35
N VAL A 8 17.11 19.35 -17.40
CA VAL A 8 18.37 18.70 -17.81
C VAL A 8 19.48 18.81 -16.76
N PHE A 9 19.55 19.92 -16.00
CA PHE A 9 20.56 20.10 -14.95
C PHE A 9 20.28 19.21 -13.73
N VAL A 10 19.02 19.12 -13.29
CA VAL A 10 18.60 18.19 -12.23
C VAL A 10 18.84 16.73 -12.66
N ALA A 11 18.65 16.41 -13.95
CA ALA A 11 19.00 15.12 -14.55
C ALA A 11 20.50 14.81 -14.49
N PHE A 12 21.34 15.80 -14.80
CA PHE A 12 22.79 15.67 -14.79
C PHE A 12 23.38 15.60 -13.37
N THR A 13 22.69 16.16 -12.36
CA THR A 13 23.22 16.24 -10.99
C THR A 13 22.93 15.04 -10.09
N LEU A 14 22.04 14.12 -10.51
CA LEU A 14 21.82 12.89 -9.76
C LEU A 14 22.92 11.89 -10.11
N HIS A 15 24.00 11.93 -9.34
CA HIS A 15 25.08 10.95 -9.39
C HIS A 15 24.48 9.53 -9.33
N PRO A 16 25.03 8.53 -10.05
CA PRO A 16 24.53 7.15 -9.99
C PRO A 16 24.35 6.60 -8.57
N GLU A 17 25.23 7.03 -7.65
CA GLU A 17 25.12 6.72 -6.22
C GLU A 17 23.84 7.29 -5.60
N THR A 18 23.46 8.52 -5.95
CA THR A 18 22.23 9.16 -5.46
C THR A 18 20.98 8.45 -5.96
N ALA A 19 20.99 7.96 -7.21
CA ALA A 19 19.90 7.15 -7.76
C ALA A 19 19.76 5.83 -6.99
N HIS A 20 20.88 5.14 -6.73
CA HIS A 20 20.90 3.91 -5.96
C HIS A 20 20.44 4.12 -4.50
N HIS A 21 20.85 5.21 -3.86
CA HIS A 21 20.36 5.58 -2.53
C HIS A 21 18.86 5.85 -2.52
N LEU A 22 18.32 6.52 -3.54
CA LEU A 22 16.89 6.81 -3.63
C LEU A 22 16.08 5.54 -3.82
N GLU A 23 16.52 4.64 -4.71
CA GLU A 23 15.94 3.32 -4.92
C GLU A 23 15.88 2.52 -3.61
N LYS A 24 17.02 2.41 -2.91
CA LYS A 24 17.12 1.66 -1.65
C LYS A 24 16.22 2.26 -0.56
N ASN A 25 16.20 3.58 -0.45
CA ASN A 25 15.36 4.27 0.54
C ASN A 25 13.88 4.10 0.24
N PHE A 26 13.47 4.23 -1.03
CA PHE A 26 12.09 3.98 -1.43
C PHE A 26 11.67 2.54 -1.11
N ARG A 27 12.51 1.56 -1.49
CA ARG A 27 12.25 0.14 -1.20
C ARG A 27 12.07 -0.10 0.29
N ASN A 28 13.00 0.39 1.12
CA ASN A 28 12.95 0.19 2.56
C ASN A 28 11.74 0.88 3.20
N ASN A 29 11.40 2.10 2.76
CA ASN A 29 10.26 2.83 3.29
C ASN A 29 8.93 2.18 2.92
N MET A 30 8.80 1.66 1.70
CA MET A 30 7.64 0.88 1.28
C MET A 30 7.49 -0.37 2.15
N ILE A 31 8.53 -1.22 2.23
CA ILE A 31 8.51 -2.45 3.04
C ILE A 31 8.12 -2.12 4.49
N ARG A 32 8.78 -1.12 5.09
CA ARG A 32 8.51 -0.71 6.47
C ARG A 32 7.08 -0.21 6.68
N SER A 33 6.53 0.58 5.76
CA SER A 33 5.16 1.12 5.90
C SER A 33 4.11 0.01 5.96
N PHE A 34 4.30 -1.05 5.18
CA PHE A 34 3.42 -2.21 5.22
C PHE A 34 3.69 -3.11 6.44
N GLU A 35 4.95 -3.33 6.81
CA GLU A 35 5.32 -4.08 8.02
C GLU A 35 4.78 -3.42 9.30
N ASP A 36 4.89 -2.11 9.43
CA ASP A 36 4.32 -1.31 10.53
C ASP A 36 2.79 -1.44 10.59
N SER A 37 2.15 -1.77 9.46
CA SER A 37 0.71 -2.06 9.36
C SER A 37 0.35 -3.54 9.58
N GLY A 38 1.31 -4.38 9.99
CA GLY A 38 1.13 -5.82 10.18
C GLY A 38 1.03 -6.63 8.88
N MET A 39 1.51 -6.06 7.77
CA MET A 39 1.49 -6.66 6.45
C MET A 39 2.92 -6.86 5.92
N PRO A 40 3.59 -7.98 6.25
CA PRO A 40 4.89 -8.30 5.66
C PRO A 40 4.88 -8.17 4.16
N THR A 41 5.92 -7.54 3.64
CA THR A 41 6.01 -7.19 2.24
C THR A 41 7.33 -7.68 1.67
N GLN A 42 7.26 -8.44 0.59
CA GLN A 42 8.42 -8.82 -0.21
C GLN A 42 8.42 -8.00 -1.49
N PHE A 43 9.53 -7.29 -1.71
CA PHE A 43 9.70 -6.41 -2.84
C PHE A 43 10.93 -6.86 -3.64
N HIS A 44 10.69 -7.34 -4.85
CA HIS A 44 11.74 -7.82 -5.75
C HIS A 44 12.10 -6.74 -6.75
N ASP A 45 13.40 -6.51 -6.92
CA ASP A 45 14.03 -5.72 -7.97
C ASP A 45 13.32 -4.41 -8.32
N LEU A 46 13.81 -3.30 -7.77
CA LEU A 46 13.27 -1.98 -8.06
C LEU A 46 14.13 -1.30 -9.11
N GLU A 47 13.52 -0.78 -10.17
CA GLU A 47 14.22 0.08 -11.13
C GLU A 47 13.71 1.51 -11.01
N LEU A 48 14.64 2.45 -10.86
CA LEU A 48 14.35 3.87 -10.81
C LEU A 48 14.83 4.54 -12.10
N SER A 49 13.91 5.16 -12.83
CA SER A 49 14.23 6.19 -13.81
C SER A 49 13.96 7.56 -13.18
N LEU A 50 14.84 8.52 -13.42
CA LEU A 50 14.71 9.89 -12.91
C LEU A 50 14.10 10.84 -13.94
N TRP A 51 14.03 10.40 -15.21
CA TRP A 51 13.65 11.23 -16.36
C TRP A 51 12.76 10.46 -17.34
N PRO A 52 11.44 10.38 -17.08
CA PRO A 52 10.70 10.93 -15.93
C PRO A 52 10.94 10.16 -14.62
N LEU A 53 10.63 10.76 -13.46
CA LEU A 53 10.67 10.05 -12.17
C LEU A 53 9.65 8.91 -12.18
N LEU A 54 10.17 7.70 -12.29
CA LEU A 54 9.39 6.51 -12.57
C LEU A 54 10.04 5.33 -11.87
N ILE A 55 9.26 4.65 -11.03
CA ILE A 55 9.71 3.51 -10.23
C ILE A 55 9.00 2.27 -10.75
N LYS A 56 9.75 1.26 -11.18
CA LYS A 56 9.21 -0.01 -11.68
C LYS A 56 9.57 -1.15 -10.75
N TRP A 57 8.68 -2.12 -10.65
CA TRP A 57 8.98 -3.40 -10.00
C TRP A 57 8.24 -4.55 -10.69
N PRO A 58 8.90 -5.70 -10.90
CA PRO A 58 8.30 -6.85 -11.54
C PRO A 58 7.32 -7.56 -10.61
N LEU A 59 7.60 -7.61 -9.30
CA LEU A 59 6.79 -8.33 -8.34
C LEU A 59 6.87 -7.70 -6.94
N MET A 60 5.70 -7.48 -6.36
CA MET A 60 5.54 -7.12 -4.95
C MET A 60 4.47 -7.99 -4.32
N ASN A 61 4.85 -8.71 -3.27
CA ASN A 61 3.95 -9.53 -2.49
C ASN A 61 3.69 -8.86 -1.15
N ILE A 62 2.43 -8.59 -0.85
CA ILE A 62 1.97 -8.07 0.43
C ILE A 62 1.17 -9.19 1.06
N ALA A 63 1.66 -9.76 2.15
CA ALA A 63 0.97 -10.81 2.88
C ALA A 63 0.61 -10.32 4.26
N ARG A 64 -0.49 -10.82 4.81
CA ARG A 64 -0.87 -10.56 6.18
C ARG A 64 -0.53 -11.79 7.03
N ASN A 65 0.27 -11.60 8.07
CA ASN A 65 0.63 -12.69 8.99
C ASN A 65 -0.54 -13.15 9.85
N SER A 66 -1.44 -12.23 10.20
CA SER A 66 -2.58 -12.50 11.07
C SER A 66 -3.78 -11.65 10.66
N ALA A 67 -4.97 -12.26 10.62
CA ALA A 67 -6.20 -11.51 10.36
C ALA A 67 -6.33 -10.35 11.36
N PRO A 68 -6.78 -9.16 10.94
CA PRO A 68 -6.97 -8.06 11.87
C PRO A 68 -7.99 -8.50 12.92
N GLN A 69 -7.71 -8.23 14.19
CA GLN A 69 -8.60 -8.51 15.32
C GLN A 69 -9.82 -7.57 15.35
N LEU A 70 -10.26 -7.11 14.17
CA LEU A 70 -11.40 -6.24 13.96
C LEU A 70 -12.53 -7.07 13.34
N PRO A 71 -13.46 -7.58 14.16
CA PRO A 71 -14.53 -8.44 13.69
C PRO A 71 -15.43 -7.73 12.67
N ASN A 72 -15.89 -8.48 11.67
CA ASN A 72 -16.80 -8.01 10.62
C ASN A 72 -16.27 -6.79 9.82
N SER A 73 -14.95 -6.58 9.79
CA SER A 73 -14.34 -5.50 9.01
C SER A 73 -14.05 -5.94 7.58
N TRP A 74 -14.33 -5.07 6.61
CA TRP A 74 -13.88 -5.27 5.22
C TRP A 74 -12.36 -5.42 5.09
N LEU A 75 -11.60 -4.92 6.08
CA LEU A 75 -10.14 -5.11 6.17
C LEU A 75 -9.74 -6.58 6.40
N GLN A 76 -10.67 -7.47 6.79
CA GLN A 76 -10.43 -8.92 6.92
C GLN A 76 -10.43 -9.65 5.57
N ILE A 77 -10.87 -9.00 4.49
CA ILE A 77 -11.16 -9.68 3.22
C ILE A 77 -9.88 -10.08 2.47
N PHE A 78 -8.72 -9.49 2.77
CA PHE A 78 -7.49 -9.72 2.01
C PHE A 78 -6.44 -10.47 2.83
N GLN A 79 -6.07 -11.66 2.37
CA GLN A 79 -4.97 -12.48 2.91
C GLN A 79 -3.63 -12.03 2.34
N SER A 80 -3.57 -11.89 1.02
CA SER A 80 -2.39 -11.46 0.30
C SER A 80 -2.77 -10.74 -0.98
N ILE A 81 -1.92 -9.80 -1.37
CA ILE A 81 -2.00 -9.06 -2.62
C ILE A 81 -0.66 -9.26 -3.32
N GLU A 82 -0.72 -9.73 -4.56
CA GLU A 82 0.43 -9.82 -5.44
C GLU A 82 0.25 -8.80 -6.57
N LEU A 83 1.22 -7.90 -6.69
CA LEU A 83 1.26 -6.85 -7.69
C LEU A 83 2.37 -7.18 -8.69
N SER A 84 2.02 -7.33 -9.97
CA SER A 84 2.99 -7.71 -11.01
C SER A 84 3.17 -6.63 -12.07
N ASN A 85 4.43 -6.41 -12.47
CA ASN A 85 4.86 -5.45 -13.49
C ASN A 85 4.26 -4.06 -13.26
N CYS A 86 4.55 -3.49 -12.09
CA CYS A 86 4.03 -2.21 -11.69
C CYS A 86 4.97 -1.08 -12.06
N THR A 87 4.37 0.09 -12.25
CA THR A 87 5.05 1.35 -12.50
C THR A 87 4.37 2.43 -11.67
N LEU A 88 5.14 3.11 -10.84
CA LEU A 88 4.73 4.32 -10.14
C LEU A 88 5.36 5.51 -10.85
N SER A 89 4.54 6.35 -11.47
CA SER A 89 4.98 7.60 -12.07
C SER A 89 4.73 8.76 -11.10
N ILE A 90 5.71 9.63 -10.94
CA ILE A 90 5.59 10.84 -10.12
C ILE A 90 5.79 12.04 -11.03
N SER A 91 4.75 12.86 -11.16
CA SER A 91 4.75 14.03 -12.04
C SER A 91 4.37 15.32 -11.29
N PRO A 92 4.94 16.47 -11.67
CA PRO A 92 4.52 17.74 -11.13
C PRO A 92 3.12 18.11 -11.67
N GLY A 93 2.17 18.31 -10.76
CA GLY A 93 0.92 19.02 -11.03
C GLY A 93 1.06 20.51 -10.67
N TRP A 94 0.05 21.32 -11.00
CA TRP A 94 0.11 22.78 -10.82
C TRP A 94 0.39 23.21 -9.37
N PHE A 95 -0.01 22.41 -8.37
CA PHE A 95 0.22 22.70 -6.93
C PHE A 95 0.47 21.44 -6.08
N ARG A 96 0.62 20.27 -6.71
CA ARG A 96 0.75 18.98 -6.02
C ARG A 96 1.62 18.03 -6.83
N LEU A 97 2.26 17.07 -6.17
CA LEU A 97 2.84 15.92 -6.85
C LEU A 97 1.71 14.94 -7.16
N ASN A 98 1.58 14.54 -8.42
CA ASN A 98 0.70 13.45 -8.81
C ASN A 98 1.53 12.15 -8.77
N ALA A 99 1.06 11.18 -8.01
CA ALA A 99 1.63 9.84 -7.99
C ALA A 99 0.59 8.88 -8.60
N GLU A 100 0.95 8.21 -9.69
CA GLU A 100 0.07 7.28 -10.38
C GLU A 100 0.70 5.89 -10.38
N LEU A 101 0.01 4.93 -9.77
CA LEU A 101 0.39 3.52 -9.76
C LEU A 101 -0.37 2.76 -10.85
N GLN A 102 0.38 2.12 -11.75
CA GLN A 102 -0.16 1.23 -12.77
C GLN A 102 0.46 -0.14 -12.60
N CYS A 103 -0.37 -1.19 -12.49
CA CYS A 103 0.08 -2.58 -12.43
C CYS A 103 -0.59 -3.37 -13.55
N LYS A 104 0.18 -4.22 -14.26
CA LYS A 104 -0.41 -5.08 -15.31
C LYS A 104 -1.29 -6.18 -14.72
N LYS A 105 -0.93 -6.67 -13.53
CA LYS A 105 -1.67 -7.71 -12.83
C LYS A 105 -1.76 -7.37 -11.34
N ILE A 106 -2.96 -7.58 -10.79
CA ILE A 106 -3.25 -7.44 -9.37
C ILE A 106 -3.98 -8.73 -8.99
N ASP A 107 -3.29 -9.63 -8.31
CA ASP A 107 -3.86 -10.87 -7.82
C ASP A 107 -4.15 -10.73 -6.33
N VAL A 108 -5.42 -10.92 -5.98
CA VAL A 108 -5.89 -10.73 -4.63
C VAL A 108 -6.40 -12.07 -4.09
N ARG A 109 -5.80 -12.54 -2.99
CA ARG A 109 -6.29 -13.72 -2.28
C ARG A 109 -7.09 -13.29 -1.08
N HIS A 110 -8.29 -13.86 -0.97
CA HIS A 110 -9.23 -13.51 0.07
C HIS A 110 -9.24 -14.51 1.21
N LEU A 111 -9.47 -14.02 2.42
CA LEU A 111 -9.88 -14.88 3.52
C LEU A 111 -11.41 -15.05 3.48
N PRO A 112 -11.94 -16.24 3.79
CA PRO A 112 -13.37 -16.41 3.96
C PRO A 112 -13.85 -15.53 5.12
N LEU A 113 -14.92 -14.76 4.88
CA LEU A 113 -15.56 -13.94 5.90
C LEU A 113 -16.05 -14.85 7.04
N ARG A 114 -15.66 -14.51 8.28
CA ARG A 114 -16.17 -15.16 9.48
C ARG A 114 -17.11 -14.20 10.18
N TRP A 115 -18.41 -14.47 10.08
CA TRP A 115 -19.43 -13.75 10.83
C TRP A 115 -19.43 -14.21 12.28
N LEU A 116 -19.22 -13.28 13.21
CA LEU A 116 -19.32 -13.56 14.64
C LEU A 116 -20.65 -13.04 15.21
N PRO A 117 -21.31 -13.80 16.11
CA PRO A 117 -22.53 -13.34 16.78
C PRO A 117 -22.24 -12.10 17.64
N VAL A 118 -23.18 -11.15 17.66
CA VAL A 118 -23.09 -9.89 18.45
C VAL A 118 -22.79 -10.16 19.93
N VAL A 119 -23.37 -11.22 20.51
CA VAL A 119 -23.15 -11.61 21.90
C VAL A 119 -21.67 -11.93 22.17
N SER A 120 -21.01 -12.63 21.24
CA SER A 120 -19.58 -12.98 21.34
C SER A 120 -18.67 -11.76 21.17
N LEU A 121 -19.09 -10.79 20.35
CA LEU A 121 -18.37 -9.54 20.15
C LEU A 121 -18.40 -8.65 21.40
N ASN A 122 -19.57 -8.51 22.01
CA ASN A 122 -19.73 -7.76 23.25
C ASN A 122 -18.88 -8.37 24.37
N SER A 123 -18.84 -9.70 24.52
CA SER A 123 -18.01 -10.30 25.57
C SER A 123 -16.50 -10.10 25.37
N ALA A 124 -16.04 -9.96 24.13
CA ALA A 124 -14.61 -9.93 23.81
C ALA A 124 -14.04 -8.51 23.67
N LEU A 125 -14.87 -7.52 23.30
CA LEU A 125 -14.40 -6.19 22.90
C LEU A 125 -15.14 -5.01 23.57
N SER A 126 -16.09 -5.26 24.47
CA SER A 126 -16.87 -4.19 25.12
C SER A 126 -16.04 -3.24 26.00
N THR A 127 -14.80 -3.60 26.33
CA THR A 127 -13.90 -2.75 27.12
C THR A 127 -13.14 -1.74 26.26
N ASP A 128 -12.86 -2.07 25.00
CA ASP A 128 -11.97 -1.27 24.13
C ASP A 128 -12.71 -0.46 23.06
N PHE A 129 -13.98 -0.79 22.79
CA PHE A 129 -14.81 -0.07 21.83
C PHE A 129 -16.23 0.08 22.38
N TYR A 130 -16.71 1.33 22.50
CA TYR A 130 -18.11 1.63 22.79
C TYR A 130 -18.95 1.30 21.56
N PHE A 131 -19.50 0.09 21.51
CA PHE A 131 -20.50 -0.28 20.51
C PHE A 131 -21.89 0.09 21.04
N VAL A 132 -22.63 0.89 20.28
CA VAL A 132 -24.03 1.19 20.60
C VAL A 132 -24.90 0.19 19.84
N ARG A 133 -25.99 -0.31 20.44
CA ARG A 133 -26.91 -1.27 19.77
C ARG A 133 -27.41 -0.81 18.39
N SER A 134 -27.37 0.49 18.10
CA SER A 134 -27.68 1.07 16.78
C SER A 134 -26.73 0.61 15.68
N ASP A 135 -25.46 0.35 16.01
CA ASP A 135 -24.42 0.01 15.03
C ASP A 135 -24.65 -1.39 14.42
N PHE A 136 -25.30 -2.27 15.18
CA PHE A 136 -25.65 -3.62 14.74
C PHE A 136 -27.02 -3.73 14.07
N ARG A 137 -27.93 -2.77 14.28
CA ARG A 137 -29.27 -2.78 13.63
C ARG A 137 -29.18 -2.70 12.10
N ASN A 138 -28.11 -2.12 11.56
CA ASN A 138 -27.88 -2.08 10.12
C ASN A 138 -27.31 -3.39 9.54
N LEU A 139 -26.78 -4.29 10.37
CA LEU A 139 -26.27 -5.60 9.94
C LEU A 139 -27.34 -6.71 10.03
N GLU A 140 -28.42 -6.49 10.78
CA GLU A 140 -29.60 -7.37 10.82
C GLU A 140 -30.59 -7.11 9.65
N GLY A 141 -30.20 -6.26 8.69
CA GLY A 141 -30.97 -5.93 7.50
C GLY A 141 -30.82 -6.95 6.36
N LYS A 142 -31.49 -8.10 6.52
CA LYS A 142 -31.76 -9.23 5.59
C LYS A 142 -30.65 -10.24 5.34
#